data_AF-U7P4T6-F1
#
_entry.id   AF-U7P4T6-F1
#
_cell.length_a   1.000
_cell.length_b   1.000
_cell.length_c   1.000
_cell.angle_alpha   90.00
_cell.angle_beta   90.00
_cell.angle_gamma   90.00
#
_symmetry.space_group_name_H-M   'P 1'
#
loop_
_entity.id
_entity.type
_entity.pdbx_description
1 polymer ?
#
loop_
_entity_poly.entity_id
_entity_poly.type
_entity_poly.pdbx_seq_one_letter_code
_entity_poly.pdbx_strand_id
1 'polypeptide(L)' 'MKQPVLALVDCNNFYASCEKLFRPDLRNTPVVVLSNNDGCVVARSKEAKALGIKMFCTTDNVTCLLQS' A
#
# COMPACT_ATOMS: atom_id res chain seq x y z
N MET A 1 -0.16 40.72 -10.83
CA MET A 1 -0.63 39.76 -9.80
C MET A 1 0.40 38.65 -9.71
N LYS A 2 0.95 38.34 -8.53
CA LYS A 2 1.85 37.18 -8.34
C LYS A 2 1.02 35.91 -8.42
N GLN A 3 1.46 34.94 -9.23
CA GLN A 3 0.82 33.62 -9.27
C GLN A 3 1.08 32.88 -7.95
N PRO A 4 0.07 32.19 -7.40
CA PRO A 4 0.24 31.40 -6.20
C PRO A 4 1.18 30.21 -6.48
N VAL A 5 2.12 29.97 -5.57
CA VAL A 5 2.97 28.77 -5.59
C VAL A 5 2.15 27.62 -4.99
N LEU A 6 1.95 26.56 -5.77
CA LEU A 6 1.24 25.35 -5.35
C LEU A 6 2.24 24.20 -5.21
N ALA A 7 2.06 23.36 -4.19
CA ALA A 7 2.83 22.13 -4.00
C ALA A 7 1.87 20.95 -3.77
N LEU A 8 2.19 19.79 -4.35
CA LEU A 8 1.48 18.54 -4.15
C LEU A 8 2.29 17.66 -3.18
N VAL A 9 1.64 17.15 -2.14
CA VAL A 9 2.23 16.22 -1.19
C VAL A 9 1.48 14.89 -1.29
N ASP A 10 2.21 13.84 -1.65
CA ASP A 10 1.67 12.47 -1.77
C ASP A 10 2.56 11.48 -1.01
N CYS A 11 1.93 10.52 -0.33
CA CYS A 11 2.63 9.51 0.45
C CYS A 11 2.82 8.22 -0.34
N ASN A 12 4.07 7.78 -0.48
CA ASN A 12 4.39 6.52 -1.16
C ASN A 12 3.76 5.32 -0.43
N ASN A 13 2.83 4.63 -1.11
CA ASN A 13 2.18 3.42 -0.61
C ASN A 13 1.55 3.60 0.79
N PHE A 14 0.83 4.71 1.01
CA PHE A 14 0.39 5.18 2.33
C PHE A 14 -0.08 4.08 3.30
N TYR A 15 -1.12 3.31 2.96
CA TYR A 15 -1.64 2.26 3.85
C TYR A 15 -0.58 1.19 4.17
N ALA A 16 0.17 0.70 3.18
CA ALA A 16 1.23 -0.28 3.41
C ALA A 16 2.38 0.29 4.25
N SER A 17 2.66 1.59 4.14
CA SER A 17 3.68 2.29 4.94
C SER A 17 3.23 2.48 6.39
N CYS A 18 1.96 2.81 6.62
CA CYS A 18 1.37 2.88 7.97
C CYS A 18 1.46 1.53 8.67
N GLU A 19 1.06 0.44 8.01
CA GLU A 19 1.18 -0.90 8.57
C GLU A 19 2.63 -1.23 8.97
N LYS A 20 3.60 -0.98 8.08
CA LYS A 20 5.02 -1.23 8.37
C LYS A 20 5.59 -0.34 9.50
N LEU A 21 4.99 0.83 9.74
CA LEU A 21 5.38 1.70 10.85
C LEU A 21 4.91 1.11 12.19
N PHE A 22 3.67 0.63 12.27
CA PHE A 22 3.09 0.04 13.48
C PHE A 22 3.47 -1.43 13.69
N ARG A 23 3.91 -2.12 12.63
CA ARG A 23 4.44 -3.48 12.64
C ARG A 23 5.87 -3.52 12.08
N PRO A 24 6.88 -3.14 12.89
CA PRO A 24 8.28 -3.11 12.46
C PRO A 24 8.80 -4.48 11.99
N ASP A 25 8.19 -5.57 12.44
CA ASP A 25 8.47 -6.94 11.99
C ASP A 25 8.20 -7.14 10.49
N LEU A 26 7.36 -6.31 9.88
CA LEU A 26 6.97 -6.38 8.47
C LEU A 26 7.80 -5.47 7.56
N ARG A 27 8.84 -4.81 8.11
CA ARG A 27 9.68 -3.86 7.36
C ARG A 27 10.20 -4.43 6.04
N ASN A 28 10.71 -5.66 6.09
CA ASN A 28 11.28 -6.37 4.93
C ASN A 28 10.29 -7.35 4.27
N THR A 29 9.04 -7.37 4.73
CA THR A 29 8.01 -8.28 4.23
C THR A 29 7.22 -7.58 3.13
N PRO A 30 6.88 -8.28 2.02
CA PRO A 30 5.91 -7.78 1.05
C PRO A 30 4.53 -7.65 1.70
N VAL A 31 4.03 -6.42 1.78
CA VAL A 31 2.71 -6.10 2.35
C VAL A 31 1.76 -5.65 1.25
N VAL A 32 0.52 -6.15 1.32
CA VAL A 32 -0.64 -5.67 0.57
C VAL A 32 -1.78 -5.35 1.53
N VAL A 33 -2.58 -4.35 1.19
CA VAL A 33 -3.77 -3.93 1.92
C VAL A 33 -4.96 -4.14 1.00
N LEU A 34 -5.98 -4.83 1.52
CA LEU A 34 -7.19 -5.18 0.80
C LEU A 34 -8.34 -4.25 1.17
N SER A 35 -9.28 -4.04 0.24
CA SER A 35 -10.58 -3.45 0.59
C SER A 35 -11.42 -4.46 1.35
N ASN A 36 -12.14 -3.97 2.36
CA ASN A 36 -13.07 -4.74 3.20
C ASN A 36 -13.85 -5.83 2.41
N ASN A 37 -13.76 -7.07 2.89
CA ASN A 37 -14.41 -8.31 2.42
C ASN A 37 -14.24 -8.82 0.97
N ASP A 38 -13.86 -8.01 -0.03
CA ASP A 38 -13.87 -8.46 -1.45
C ASP A 38 -12.47 -8.69 -2.07
N GLY A 39 -11.43 -8.80 -1.25
CA GLY A 39 -10.14 -9.36 -1.68
C GLY A 39 -9.32 -8.52 -2.68
N CYS A 40 -9.72 -7.26 -2.90
CA CYS A 40 -9.13 -6.39 -3.91
C CYS A 40 -7.99 -5.54 -3.32
N VAL A 41 -6.81 -5.60 -3.95
CA VAL A 41 -5.63 -4.85 -3.49
C VAL A 41 -5.81 -3.34 -3.71
N VAL A 42 -5.90 -2.59 -2.62
CA VAL A 42 -6.01 -1.11 -2.62
C VAL A 42 -4.70 -0.42 -2.33
N ALA A 43 -3.76 -1.09 -1.65
CA ALA A 43 -2.38 -0.62 -1.51
C ALA A 43 -1.41 -1.77 -1.50
N ARG A 44 -0.18 -1.51 -1.96
CA ARG A 44 0.90 -2.51 -2.00
C ARG A 44 2.23 -1.84 -1.71
N SER A 45 3.09 -2.54 -0.98
CA SER A 45 4.46 -2.13 -0.74
C SER A 45 5.32 -2.20 -2.01
N LYS A 46 6.53 -1.62 -1.98
CA LYS A 46 7.45 -1.64 -3.13
C LYS A 46 7.87 -3.07 -3.48
N GLU A 47 8.07 -3.89 -2.46
CA GLU A 47 8.42 -5.30 -2.57
C GLU A 47 7.28 -6.09 -3.22
N ALA A 48 6.03 -5.85 -2.80
CA ALA A 48 4.86 -6.45 -3.42
C ALA A 48 4.69 -6.02 -4.89
N LYS A 49 5.02 -4.77 -5.23
CA LYS A 49 5.05 -4.29 -6.62
C LYS A 49 6.13 -5.02 -7.44
N ALA A 50 7.31 -5.27 -6.87
CA ALA A 50 8.39 -6.00 -7.54
C ALA A 50 8.04 -7.47 -7.81
N LEU A 51 7.18 -8.07 -6.96
CA LEU A 51 6.63 -9.41 -7.17
C LEU A 51 5.52 -9.47 -8.25
N GLY A 52 5.16 -8.34 -8.86
CA GLY A 52 4.16 -8.29 -9.93
C GLY A 52 2.70 -8.24 -9.46
N ILE A 53 2.44 -8.12 -8.16
CA ILE A 53 1.08 -8.02 -7.60
C ILE A 53 0.46 -6.70 -8.04
N LYS A 54 -0.56 -6.72 -8.91
CA LYS A 54 -1.19 -5.51 -9.45
C LYS A 54 -2.06 -4.79 -8.41
N MET A 55 -2.34 -3.50 -8.64
CA MET A 55 -3.45 -2.86 -7.90
C MET A 55 -4.76 -3.29 -8.53
N PHE A 56 -5.82 -3.34 -7.73
CA PHE A 56 -7.15 -3.76 -8.16
C PHE A 56 -7.22 -5.19 -8.71
N CYS A 57 -6.40 -6.11 -8.20
CA CYS A 57 -6.50 -7.54 -8.48
C CYS A 57 -6.90 -8.32 -7.23
N THR A 58 -7.55 -9.46 -7.43
CA THR A 58 -7.74 -10.48 -6.40
C THR A 58 -6.40 -11.16 -6.12
N THR A 59 -6.13 -11.49 -4.85
CA THR A 59 -4.85 -12.11 -4.45
C THR A 59 -5.08 -13.48 -3.82
N ASP A 60 -4.53 -14.52 -4.44
CA ASP A 60 -4.69 -15.90 -3.97
C ASP A 60 -3.53 -16.40 -3.08
N ASN A 61 -2.41 -15.66 -2.94
CA ASN A 61 -1.20 -16.17 -2.28
C ASN A 61 -0.25 -15.10 -1.68
N VAL A 62 -0.77 -14.01 -1.08
CA VAL A 62 0.09 -12.95 -0.49
C VAL A 62 -0.21 -12.79 1.00
N THR A 63 0.82 -12.59 1.82
CA THR A 63 0.66 -12.23 3.24
C THR A 63 -0.12 -10.91 3.32
N CYS A 64 -1.40 -11.03 3.64
CA CYS A 64 -2.35 -9.94 3.71
C CYS A 64 -2.35 -9.34 5.12
N LEU A 65 -2.21 -8.02 5.22
CA LEU A 65 -2.59 -7.29 6.42
C LEU A 65 -3.98 -6.70 6.18
N LEU A 66 -4.98 -7.34 6.78
CA LEU A 66 -6.33 -6.82 6.85
C LEU A 66 -6.35 -5.66 7.85
N GLN A 67 -6.32 -4.42 7.36
CA GLN A 67 -6.75 -3.25 8.14
C GLN A 67 -7.52 -2.27 7.23
N SER A 68 -8.78 -2.61 6.96
CA SER A 68 -9.88 -1.66 6.82
C SER A 68 -11.14 -2.30 7.36
#